data_AF-A0A176RUL8-F1
#
_entry.id   AF-A0A176RUL8-F1
#
_cell.length_a   1.000
_cell.length_b   1.000
_cell.length_c   1.000
_cell.angle_alpha   90.00
_cell.angle_beta   90.00
_cell.angle_gamma   90.00
#
_symmetry.space_group_name_H-M   'P 1'
#
loop_
_entity.id
_entity.type
_entity.pdbx_description
1 polymer ?
#
loop_
_entity_poly.entity_id
_entity_poly.type
_entity_poly.pdbx_seq_one_letter_code
_entity_poly.pdbx_strand_id
1 'polypeptide(L)'
;MNAALEKSNFWGDLKTDWVCLDCELMPWSTKAQALIREQYAAVGAASRAALPEAVTLLKQAQARGLDTKALIQHYQGRAEMVNQYVKAYQAYCWPVNNINDLKVAPFHILATEGQVHTDKIHLWHLNRVAQICQYDAGIMIATPYKTVDVTDPDSENEGIVWWQKLTNKGGEGMVVKPFQFMKKGRRGWVQPALKCRGREYLRIIYGPEYTAPENLERLRARGLSRKRSLALREFALGIEGLERFVVGMINLG
;
A
#
# COMPACT_ATOMS: atom_id res chain seq x y z
N MET A 1 -8.60 13.81 15.66
CA MET A 1 -9.36 12.53 15.75
C MET A 1 -10.50 12.55 16.76
N ASN A 2 -10.31 12.60 18.09
CA ASN A 2 -11.45 12.61 19.04
C ASN A 2 -12.49 13.70 18.74
N ALA A 3 -12.04 14.94 18.55
CA ALA A 3 -12.91 16.05 18.15
C ALA A 3 -13.69 15.79 16.84
N ALA A 4 -13.13 14.99 15.92
CA ALA A 4 -13.82 14.64 14.67
C ALA A 4 -14.89 13.57 14.91
N LEU A 5 -14.61 12.57 15.76
CA LEU A 5 -15.57 11.56 16.18
C LEU A 5 -16.75 12.19 16.95
N GLU A 6 -16.47 13.15 17.82
CA GLU A 6 -17.50 13.94 18.53
C GLU A 6 -18.38 14.73 17.54
N LYS A 7 -17.76 15.53 16.66
CA LYS A 7 -18.48 16.35 15.68
C LYS A 7 -19.27 15.52 14.67
N SER A 8 -18.83 14.30 14.36
CA SER A 8 -19.55 13.38 13.48
C SER A 8 -20.65 12.59 14.19
N ASN A 9 -20.96 12.89 15.46
CA ASN A 9 -21.89 12.12 16.31
C ASN A 9 -21.57 10.62 16.39
N PHE A 10 -20.30 10.23 16.24
CA PHE A 10 -19.91 8.83 16.16
C PHE A 10 -20.29 8.05 17.43
N TRP A 11 -20.03 8.65 18.59
CA TRP A 11 -20.29 8.06 19.91
C TRP A 11 -21.78 7.77 20.13
N GLY A 12 -22.65 8.72 19.77
CA GLY A 12 -24.10 8.56 19.87
C GLY A 12 -24.63 7.53 18.89
N ASP A 13 -24.16 7.57 17.63
CA ASP A 13 -24.61 6.66 16.58
C ASP A 13 -24.28 5.19 16.85
N LEU A 14 -23.10 4.92 17.42
CA LEU A 14 -22.65 3.57 17.75
C LEU A 14 -22.81 3.21 19.23
N LYS A 15 -23.35 4.11 20.05
CA LYS A 15 -23.57 3.93 21.50
C LYS A 15 -22.31 3.41 22.21
N THR A 16 -21.21 4.12 22.02
CA THR A 16 -19.89 3.73 22.51
C THR A 16 -19.11 4.95 22.99
N ASP A 17 -18.21 4.77 23.94
CA ASP A 17 -17.26 5.77 24.43
C ASP A 17 -15.81 5.49 24.00
N TRP A 18 -15.56 4.35 23.35
CA TRP A 18 -14.27 4.02 22.72
C TRP A 18 -14.43 3.45 21.31
N VAL A 19 -13.32 3.43 20.56
CA VAL A 19 -13.25 2.81 19.23
C VAL A 19 -11.85 2.28 18.93
N CYS A 20 -11.78 1.10 18.32
CA CYS A 20 -10.57 0.57 17.69
C CYS A 20 -10.65 0.76 16.17
N LEU A 21 -9.71 1.53 15.59
CA LEU A 21 -9.63 1.80 14.17
C LEU A 21 -8.40 1.12 13.55
N ASP A 22 -8.56 0.54 12.37
CA ASP A 22 -7.44 0.13 11.52
C ASP A 22 -7.13 1.23 10.50
N CYS A 23 -5.87 1.67 10.46
CA CYS A 23 -5.46 2.89 9.77
C CYS A 23 -4.10 2.73 9.10
N GLU A 24 -3.90 3.46 8.00
CA GLU A 24 -2.57 3.75 7.47
C GLU A 24 -2.09 5.11 8.01
N LEU A 25 -0.85 5.17 8.49
CA LEU A 25 -0.21 6.42 8.95
C LEU A 25 0.93 6.78 8.00
N MET A 26 0.90 7.99 7.48
CA MET A 26 1.84 8.52 6.49
C MET A 26 2.53 9.79 7.01
N PRO A 27 3.75 10.10 6.53
CA PRO A 27 4.53 9.40 5.50
C PRO A 27 5.24 8.14 5.98
N TRP A 28 5.74 7.36 5.01
CA TRP A 28 6.63 6.24 5.31
C TRP A 28 7.92 6.70 6.01
N SER A 29 8.42 7.89 5.65
CA SER A 29 9.62 8.49 6.24
C SER A 29 9.52 8.66 7.76
N THR A 30 8.32 8.79 8.34
CA THR A 30 8.13 8.86 9.80
C THR A 30 8.47 7.55 10.49
N LYS A 31 8.13 6.40 9.89
CA LYS A 31 8.25 5.08 10.50
C LYS A 31 9.50 4.31 10.03
N ALA A 32 10.05 4.65 8.87
CA ALA A 32 11.07 3.85 8.21
C ALA A 32 12.27 4.65 7.70
N GLN A 33 12.62 5.76 8.36
CA GLN A 33 13.73 6.62 7.94
C GLN A 33 15.06 5.87 7.77
N ALA A 34 15.39 4.98 8.72
CA ALA A 34 16.61 4.17 8.66
C ALA A 34 16.61 3.27 7.42
N LEU A 35 15.53 2.53 7.17
CA LEU A 35 15.38 1.68 5.98
C LEU A 35 15.52 2.50 4.68
N ILE A 36 14.89 3.68 4.62
CA ILE A 36 14.98 4.55 3.45
C ILE A 36 16.41 5.03 3.24
N ARG A 37 17.09 5.48 4.29
CA ARG A 37 18.46 6.01 4.19
C ARG A 37 19.47 4.91 3.84
N GLU A 38 19.42 3.79 4.55
CA GLU A 38 20.45 2.76 4.51
C GLU A 38 20.28 1.78 3.36
N GLN A 39 19.04 1.52 2.92
CA GLN A 39 18.78 0.57 1.84
C GLN A 39 18.43 1.30 0.54
N TYR A 40 17.41 2.15 0.54
CA TYR A 40 16.89 2.69 -0.73
C TYR A 40 17.73 3.84 -1.29
N ALA A 41 18.02 4.83 -0.44
CA ALA A 41 18.82 5.98 -0.82
C ALA A 41 20.27 5.60 -1.13
N ALA A 42 20.84 4.63 -0.40
CA ALA A 42 22.18 4.11 -0.67
C ALA A 42 22.29 3.51 -2.08
N VAL A 43 21.37 2.60 -2.46
CA VAL A 43 21.32 2.02 -3.82
C VAL A 43 21.13 3.12 -4.87
N GLY A 44 20.16 4.02 -4.65
CA GLY A 44 19.88 5.12 -5.57
C GLY A 44 21.04 6.11 -5.74
N ALA A 45 21.83 6.36 -4.69
CA ALA A 45 23.00 7.23 -4.74
C ALA A 45 24.16 6.56 -5.49
N ALA A 46 24.52 5.34 -5.11
CA ALA A 46 25.61 4.60 -5.75
C ALA A 46 25.36 4.39 -7.24
N SER A 47 24.15 3.96 -7.62
CA SER A 47 23.82 3.71 -9.03
C SER A 47 23.78 4.99 -9.86
N ARG A 48 23.27 6.12 -9.32
CA ARG A 48 23.28 7.41 -10.05
C ARG A 48 24.67 8.01 -10.18
N ALA A 49 25.61 7.68 -9.29
CA ALA A 49 27.00 8.08 -9.44
C ALA A 49 27.73 7.24 -10.50
N ALA A 50 27.56 5.92 -10.48
CA ALA A 50 28.34 5.00 -11.30
C ALA A 50 27.84 4.86 -12.76
N LEU A 51 26.52 4.77 -12.97
CA LEU A 51 25.97 4.43 -14.30
C LEU A 51 26.22 5.52 -15.36
N PRO A 52 26.06 6.83 -15.08
CA PRO A 52 26.39 7.87 -16.05
C PRO A 52 27.87 7.84 -16.46
N GLU A 53 28.77 7.60 -15.52
CA GLU A 53 30.21 7.51 -15.78
C GLU A 53 30.54 6.30 -16.66
N ALA A 54 29.95 5.13 -16.37
CA ALA A 54 30.09 3.96 -17.22
C ALA A 54 29.63 4.22 -18.67
N VAL A 55 28.51 4.94 -18.85
CA VAL A 55 28.06 5.35 -20.19
C VAL A 55 29.05 6.29 -20.87
N THR A 56 29.63 7.26 -20.15
CA THR A 56 30.65 8.17 -20.67
C THR A 56 31.89 7.41 -21.15
N LEU A 57 32.42 6.50 -20.32
CA LEU A 57 33.59 5.70 -20.67
C LEU A 57 33.34 4.77 -21.86
N LEU A 58 32.17 4.14 -21.93
CA LEU A 58 31.79 3.31 -23.08
C LEU A 58 31.71 4.13 -24.38
N LYS A 59 31.17 5.36 -24.33
CA LYS A 59 31.16 6.26 -25.50
C LYS A 59 32.57 6.68 -25.92
N GLN A 60 33.48 6.91 -24.97
CA GLN A 60 34.89 7.20 -25.30
C GLN A 60 35.57 5.99 -25.96
N ALA A 61 35.31 4.78 -25.47
CA ALA A 61 35.78 3.55 -26.10
C ALA A 61 35.22 3.38 -27.52
N GLN A 62 33.93 3.70 -27.74
CA GLN A 62 33.31 3.71 -29.06
C GLN A 62 34.01 4.67 -30.03
N ALA A 63 34.33 5.89 -29.57
CA ALA A 63 35.03 6.88 -30.36
C ALA A 63 36.46 6.44 -30.77
N ARG A 64 37.04 5.48 -30.04
CA ARG A 64 38.34 4.85 -30.36
C ARG A 64 38.21 3.61 -31.25
N GLY A 65 37.02 3.31 -31.76
CA GLY A 65 36.76 2.21 -32.70
C GLY A 65 36.37 0.88 -32.08
N LEU A 66 36.10 0.81 -30.77
CA LEU A 66 35.62 -0.42 -30.12
C LEU A 66 34.11 -0.57 -30.29
N ASP A 67 33.63 -1.77 -30.62
CA ASP A 67 32.19 -2.07 -30.66
C ASP A 67 31.60 -2.16 -29.24
N THR A 68 31.00 -1.06 -28.81
CA THR A 68 30.40 -0.90 -27.48
C THR A 68 28.94 -0.49 -27.56
N LYS A 69 28.33 -0.51 -28.76
CA LYS A 69 26.98 0.03 -29.00
C LYS A 69 25.93 -0.63 -28.11
N ALA A 70 25.95 -1.97 -28.03
CA ALA A 70 25.04 -2.74 -27.18
C ALA A 70 25.24 -2.45 -25.68
N LEU A 71 26.50 -2.28 -25.24
CA LEU A 71 26.82 -1.95 -23.85
C LEU A 71 26.32 -0.55 -23.47
N ILE A 72 26.49 0.44 -24.36
CA ILE A 72 25.98 1.79 -24.14
C ILE A 72 24.46 1.76 -23.95
N GLN A 73 23.73 1.08 -24.85
CA GLN A 73 22.27 0.96 -24.76
C GLN A 73 21.85 0.28 -23.46
N HIS A 74 22.53 -0.80 -23.08
CA HIS A 74 22.26 -1.52 -21.84
C HIS A 74 22.44 -0.62 -20.60
N TYR A 75 23.59 0.06 -20.46
CA TYR A 75 23.87 0.92 -19.31
C TYR A 75 22.98 2.17 -19.27
N GLN A 76 22.59 2.72 -20.41
CA GLN A 76 21.60 3.80 -20.48
C GLN A 76 20.22 3.34 -19.97
N GLY A 77 19.78 2.15 -20.37
CA GLY A 77 18.53 1.57 -19.86
C GLY A 77 18.56 1.36 -18.34
N ARG A 78 19.69 0.89 -17.81
CA ARG A 78 19.90 0.76 -16.35
C ARG A 78 19.82 2.11 -15.64
N ALA A 79 20.47 3.14 -16.18
CA ALA A 79 20.46 4.48 -15.60
C ALA A 79 19.02 5.05 -15.53
N GLU A 80 18.22 4.85 -16.57
CA GLU A 80 16.83 5.28 -16.61
C GLU A 80 15.98 4.55 -15.54
N MET A 81 16.11 3.24 -15.43
CA MET A 81 15.39 2.45 -14.41
C MET A 81 15.77 2.84 -12.98
N VAL A 82 17.03 3.20 -12.73
CA VAL A 82 17.50 3.72 -11.44
C VAL A 82 16.87 5.08 -11.13
N ASN A 83 16.75 5.97 -12.11
CA ASN A 83 16.06 7.25 -11.91
C ASN A 83 14.59 7.05 -11.57
N GLN A 84 13.93 6.09 -12.22
CA GLN A 84 12.53 5.72 -11.92
C GLN A 84 12.39 5.15 -10.51
N TYR A 85 13.31 4.29 -10.09
CA TYR A 85 13.39 3.78 -8.72
C TYR A 85 13.54 4.88 -7.67
N VAL A 86 14.45 5.85 -7.92
CA VAL A 86 14.65 6.98 -7.01
C VAL A 86 13.39 7.82 -6.87
N LYS A 87 12.75 8.14 -8.00
CA LYS A 87 11.46 8.85 -8.02
C LYS A 87 10.38 8.08 -7.23
N ALA A 88 10.36 6.74 -7.36
CA ALA A 88 9.36 5.90 -6.71
C ALA A 88 9.43 5.98 -5.18
N TYR A 89 10.60 5.81 -4.54
CA TYR A 89 10.67 5.88 -3.07
C TYR A 89 10.53 7.31 -2.53
N GLN A 90 10.98 8.32 -3.28
CA GLN A 90 10.86 9.72 -2.89
C GLN A 90 9.40 10.18 -2.76
N ALA A 91 8.48 9.62 -3.57
CA ALA A 91 7.06 9.93 -3.50
C ALA A 91 6.40 9.62 -2.13
N TYR A 92 7.04 8.79 -1.30
CA TYR A 92 6.55 8.39 0.02
C TYR A 92 7.30 9.05 1.19
N CYS A 93 8.15 10.04 0.89
CA CYS A 93 9.00 10.71 1.84
C CYS A 93 8.70 12.22 1.85
N TRP A 94 8.25 12.74 2.99
CA TRP A 94 8.26 14.19 3.25
C TRP A 94 8.70 14.47 4.71
N PRO A 95 9.21 15.68 4.99
CA PRO A 95 9.54 16.10 6.35
C PRO A 95 8.30 16.14 7.24
N VAL A 96 8.44 15.71 8.49
CA VAL A 96 7.41 15.85 9.52
C VAL A 96 8.00 16.68 10.64
N ASN A 97 7.57 17.93 10.72
CA ASN A 97 8.01 18.90 11.73
C ASN A 97 6.97 19.03 12.85
N ASN A 98 5.70 18.79 12.54
CA ASN A 98 4.60 18.77 13.50
C ASN A 98 3.49 17.79 13.09
N ILE A 99 2.49 17.63 13.94
CA ILE A 99 1.40 16.66 13.75
C ILE A 99 0.58 16.89 12.46
N ASN A 100 0.51 18.14 11.98
CA ASN A 100 -0.25 18.47 10.76
C ASN A 100 0.44 18.00 9.47
N ASP A 101 1.73 17.63 9.56
CA ASP A 101 2.46 17.04 8.44
C ASP A 101 2.16 15.54 8.30
N LEU A 102 1.53 14.92 9.31
CA LEU A 102 1.08 13.54 9.26
C LEU A 102 -0.27 13.43 8.54
N LYS A 103 -0.49 12.27 7.91
CA LYS A 103 -1.80 11.89 7.38
C LYS A 103 -2.22 10.54 7.93
N VAL A 104 -3.48 10.43 8.32
CA VAL A 104 -4.08 9.17 8.78
C VAL A 104 -5.22 8.80 7.85
N ALA A 105 -5.16 7.59 7.29
CA ALA A 105 -6.21 7.03 6.45
C ALA A 105 -6.85 5.81 7.13
N PRO A 106 -7.91 6.00 7.93
CA PRO A 106 -8.68 4.90 8.48
C PRO A 106 -9.39 4.12 7.35
N PHE A 107 -9.45 2.80 7.47
CA PHE A 107 -10.12 1.94 6.50
C PHE A 107 -10.97 0.83 7.13
N HIS A 108 -10.81 0.55 8.43
CA HIS A 108 -11.75 -0.28 9.19
C HIS A 108 -12.07 0.34 10.55
N ILE A 109 -13.31 0.16 10.97
CA ILE A 109 -13.75 0.29 12.36
C ILE A 109 -13.81 -1.13 12.87
N LEU A 110 -12.86 -1.53 13.71
CA LEU A 110 -12.70 -2.93 14.12
C LEU A 110 -13.66 -3.28 15.25
N ALA A 111 -13.69 -2.45 16.30
CA ALA A 111 -14.51 -2.69 17.47
C ALA A 111 -14.94 -1.39 18.16
N THR A 112 -16.09 -1.47 18.81
CA THR A 112 -16.64 -0.47 19.75
C THR A 112 -17.24 -1.23 20.93
N GLU A 113 -17.83 -0.51 21.88
CA GLU A 113 -18.52 -1.12 23.03
C GLU A 113 -19.48 -2.21 22.57
N GLY A 114 -19.37 -3.39 23.21
CA GLY A 114 -20.19 -4.56 22.93
C GLY A 114 -20.10 -5.21 21.53
N GLN A 115 -19.33 -4.67 20.58
CA GLN A 115 -19.36 -5.15 19.19
C GLN A 115 -18.00 -5.13 18.47
N VAL A 116 -17.67 -6.26 17.84
CA VAL A 116 -16.69 -6.34 16.74
C VAL A 116 -17.43 -6.23 15.41
N HIS A 117 -17.01 -5.33 14.51
CA HIS A 117 -17.78 -4.97 13.31
C HIS A 117 -17.41 -5.81 12.07
N THR A 118 -17.03 -7.08 12.27
CA THR A 118 -16.72 -8.04 11.18
C THR A 118 -17.97 -8.51 10.43
N ASP A 119 -19.15 -8.22 10.96
CA ASP A 119 -20.45 -8.49 10.35
C ASP A 119 -20.81 -7.47 9.25
N LYS A 120 -20.16 -6.30 9.25
CA LYS A 120 -20.42 -5.23 8.28
C LYS A 120 -19.67 -5.47 6.96
N ILE A 121 -20.20 -4.93 5.87
CA ILE A 121 -19.51 -4.94 4.56
C ILE A 121 -18.46 -3.82 4.50
N HIS A 122 -17.44 -3.94 3.65
CA HIS A 122 -16.38 -2.92 3.56
C HIS A 122 -16.89 -1.53 3.19
N LEU A 123 -17.97 -1.42 2.40
CA LEU A 123 -18.59 -0.13 2.10
C LEU A 123 -19.12 0.58 3.34
N TRP A 124 -19.65 -0.17 4.32
CA TRP A 124 -20.10 0.42 5.58
C TRP A 124 -18.93 1.07 6.32
N HIS A 125 -17.80 0.37 6.43
CA HIS A 125 -16.60 0.92 7.07
C HIS A 125 -16.09 2.15 6.33
N LEU A 126 -15.92 2.06 5.00
CA LEU A 126 -15.40 3.15 4.17
C LEU A 126 -16.29 4.40 4.22
N ASN A 127 -17.61 4.23 4.18
CA ASN A 127 -18.54 5.34 4.29
C ASN A 127 -18.49 5.99 5.68
N ARG A 128 -18.45 5.19 6.76
CA ARG A 128 -18.41 5.72 8.12
C ARG A 128 -17.09 6.45 8.42
N VAL A 129 -15.95 5.89 8.01
CA VAL A 129 -14.66 6.57 8.19
C VAL A 129 -14.56 7.82 7.32
N ALA A 130 -15.14 7.82 6.12
CA ALA A 130 -15.19 9.02 5.28
C ALA A 130 -15.98 10.17 5.94
N GLN A 131 -17.09 9.87 6.63
CA GLN A 131 -17.84 10.86 7.40
C GLN A 131 -16.99 11.46 8.53
N ILE A 132 -16.24 10.64 9.26
CA ILE A 132 -15.34 11.10 10.34
C ILE A 132 -14.22 11.99 9.76
N CYS A 133 -13.63 11.60 8.63
CA CYS A 133 -12.54 12.35 7.99
C CYS A 133 -12.94 13.77 7.59
N GLN A 134 -14.23 14.04 7.32
CA GLN A 134 -14.71 15.38 6.94
C GLN A 134 -14.50 16.42 8.05
N TYR A 135 -14.46 16.00 9.31
CA TYR A 135 -14.33 16.90 10.46
C TYR A 135 -12.87 17.19 10.88
N ASP A 136 -11.89 16.62 10.17
CA ASP A 136 -10.45 16.87 10.36
C ASP A 136 -9.68 16.59 9.05
N ALA A 137 -10.11 17.24 7.96
CA ALA A 137 -9.51 17.06 6.63
C ALA A 137 -8.02 17.50 6.55
N GLY A 138 -7.55 18.20 7.59
CA GLY A 138 -6.15 18.58 7.74
C GLY A 138 -5.22 17.38 8.01
N ILE A 139 -5.69 16.37 8.74
CA ILE A 139 -4.87 15.19 9.11
C ILE A 139 -5.50 13.90 8.57
N MET A 140 -6.81 13.78 8.59
CA MET A 140 -7.51 12.56 8.19
C MET A 140 -7.86 12.57 6.71
N ILE A 141 -7.60 11.46 6.03
CA ILE A 141 -7.88 11.29 4.61
C ILE A 141 -8.86 10.13 4.44
N ALA A 142 -9.98 10.37 3.76
CA ALA A 142 -10.88 9.30 3.36
C ALA A 142 -10.22 8.41 2.29
N THR A 143 -10.27 7.10 2.48
CA THR A 143 -9.66 6.14 1.55
C THR A 143 -10.46 6.10 0.23
N PRO A 144 -9.88 6.47 -0.93
CA PRO A 144 -10.56 6.34 -2.20
C PRO A 144 -10.78 4.85 -2.53
N TYR A 145 -11.97 4.52 -3.01
CA TYR A 145 -12.33 3.14 -3.35
C TYR A 145 -13.15 3.07 -4.65
N LYS A 146 -13.21 1.87 -5.22
CA LYS A 146 -14.11 1.52 -6.31
C LYS A 146 -14.65 0.11 -6.09
N THR A 147 -15.96 -0.05 -6.22
CA THR A 147 -16.61 -1.37 -6.27
C THR A 147 -16.46 -1.93 -7.68
N VAL A 148 -16.15 -3.22 -7.77
CA VAL A 148 -15.98 -3.94 -9.04
C VAL A 148 -16.80 -5.22 -8.97
N ASP A 149 -17.66 -5.44 -9.94
CA ASP A 149 -18.30 -6.73 -10.17
C ASP A 149 -17.37 -7.57 -11.05
N VAL A 150 -16.80 -8.63 -10.48
CA VAL A 150 -15.86 -9.54 -11.16
C VAL A 150 -16.56 -10.54 -12.09
N THR A 151 -17.86 -10.36 -12.33
CA THR A 151 -18.64 -11.12 -13.31
C THR A 151 -19.10 -10.26 -14.48
N ASP A 152 -18.83 -8.95 -14.44
CA ASP A 152 -19.12 -7.99 -15.49
C ASP A 152 -17.82 -7.45 -16.10
N PRO A 153 -17.49 -7.80 -17.36
CA PRO A 153 -16.28 -7.33 -18.03
C PRO A 153 -16.13 -5.81 -18.09
N ASP A 154 -17.24 -5.06 -18.18
CA ASP A 154 -17.18 -3.59 -18.22
C ASP A 154 -16.77 -3.05 -16.84
N SER A 155 -17.36 -3.57 -15.76
CA SER A 155 -16.97 -3.25 -14.39
C SER A 155 -15.49 -3.57 -14.11
N GLU A 156 -14.99 -4.72 -14.58
CA GLU A 156 -13.58 -5.09 -14.47
C GLU A 156 -12.67 -4.08 -15.18
N ASN A 157 -13.02 -3.69 -16.41
CA ASN A 157 -12.26 -2.71 -17.19
C ASN A 157 -12.24 -1.34 -16.50
N GLU A 158 -13.36 -0.88 -15.95
CA GLU A 158 -13.39 0.35 -15.17
C GLU A 158 -12.50 0.26 -13.92
N GLY A 159 -12.45 -0.90 -13.25
CA GLY A 159 -11.55 -1.17 -12.13
C GLY A 159 -10.08 -1.06 -12.52
N ILE A 160 -9.71 -1.65 -13.67
CA ILE A 160 -8.35 -1.56 -14.24
C ILE A 160 -7.98 -0.11 -14.54
N VAL A 161 -8.85 0.64 -15.22
CA VAL A 161 -8.62 2.06 -15.56
C VAL A 161 -8.47 2.91 -14.30
N TRP A 162 -9.29 2.67 -13.28
CA TRP A 162 -9.18 3.36 -12.00
C TRP A 162 -7.83 3.10 -11.33
N TRP A 163 -7.40 1.83 -11.28
CA TRP A 163 -6.11 1.45 -10.71
C TRP A 163 -4.93 2.06 -11.48
N GLN A 164 -4.97 2.04 -12.81
CA GLN A 164 -3.95 2.66 -13.66
C GLN A 164 -3.83 4.17 -13.39
N LYS A 165 -4.96 4.88 -13.30
CA LYS A 165 -4.99 6.31 -12.97
C LYS A 165 -4.34 6.59 -11.62
N LEU A 166 -4.62 5.77 -10.61
CA LEU A 166 -4.02 5.89 -9.27
C LEU A 166 -2.51 5.67 -9.31
N THR A 167 -2.06 4.58 -9.93
CA THR A 167 -0.62 4.24 -9.96
C THR A 167 0.20 5.17 -10.84
N ASN A 168 -0.38 5.69 -11.93
CA ASN A 168 0.30 6.66 -12.80
C ASN A 168 0.50 8.02 -12.13
N LYS A 169 -0.28 8.33 -11.08
CA LYS A 169 -0.10 9.51 -10.23
C LYS A 169 0.85 9.28 -9.04
N GLY A 170 1.52 8.13 -8.99
CA GLY A 170 2.49 7.78 -7.95
C GLY A 170 1.94 6.96 -6.78
N GLY A 171 0.65 6.60 -6.80
CA GLY A 171 0.07 5.73 -5.77
C GLY A 171 0.65 4.31 -5.78
N GLU A 172 0.71 3.66 -4.61
CA GLU A 172 1.34 2.34 -4.46
C GLU A 172 0.60 1.27 -5.28
N GLY A 173 -0.72 1.40 -5.36
CA GLY A 173 -1.63 0.42 -5.95
C GLY A 173 -2.90 0.33 -5.15
N MET A 174 -3.47 -0.87 -5.07
CA MET A 174 -4.73 -1.11 -4.37
C MET A 174 -4.70 -2.37 -3.51
N VAL A 175 -5.62 -2.42 -2.56
CA VAL A 175 -5.97 -3.63 -1.82
C VAL A 175 -7.36 -4.07 -2.25
N VAL A 176 -7.45 -5.21 -2.92
CA VAL A 176 -8.70 -5.84 -3.34
C VAL A 176 -9.23 -6.66 -2.18
N LYS A 177 -10.47 -6.42 -1.76
CA LYS A 177 -11.12 -7.11 -0.65
C LYS A 177 -12.44 -7.74 -1.14
N PRO A 178 -12.87 -8.90 -0.59
CA PRO A 178 -14.22 -9.41 -0.83
C PRO A 178 -15.26 -8.38 -0.37
N PHE A 179 -16.48 -8.42 -0.92
CA PHE A 179 -17.50 -7.43 -0.56
C PHE A 179 -17.89 -7.50 0.93
N GLN A 180 -18.08 -8.73 1.43
CA GLN A 180 -18.22 -9.00 2.87
C GLN A 180 -16.85 -9.00 3.55
N PHE A 181 -16.77 -8.51 4.79
CA PHE A 181 -15.53 -8.49 5.57
C PHE A 181 -14.94 -9.88 5.78
N MET A 182 -15.81 -10.86 6.11
CA MET A 182 -15.45 -12.28 6.16
C MET A 182 -16.26 -13.06 5.13
N LYS A 183 -15.59 -13.88 4.33
CA LYS A 183 -16.25 -14.71 3.31
C LYS A 183 -15.67 -16.12 3.27
N LYS A 184 -16.55 -17.11 3.35
CA LYS A 184 -16.23 -18.51 3.04
C LYS A 184 -16.62 -18.81 1.60
N GLY A 185 -15.69 -19.35 0.82
CA GLY A 185 -15.90 -19.87 -0.52
C GLY A 185 -15.96 -21.39 -0.52
N ARG A 186 -16.01 -21.99 -1.72
CA ARG A 186 -16.06 -23.47 -1.90
C ARG A 186 -14.88 -24.22 -1.29
N ARG A 187 -13.72 -23.55 -1.15
CA ARG A 187 -12.46 -24.13 -0.64
C ARG A 187 -12.09 -23.62 0.76
N GLY A 188 -13.07 -23.17 1.54
CA GLY A 188 -12.84 -22.58 2.86
C GLY A 188 -12.78 -21.06 2.84
N TRP A 189 -12.11 -20.46 3.82
CA TRP A 189 -12.02 -19.01 3.97
C TRP A 189 -11.29 -18.36 2.80
N VAL A 190 -11.90 -17.30 2.25
CA VAL A 190 -11.29 -16.46 1.22
C VAL A 190 -10.28 -15.53 1.89
N GLN A 191 -9.23 -15.14 1.16
CA GLN A 191 -8.29 -14.14 1.64
C GLN A 191 -9.03 -12.83 1.97
N PRO A 192 -8.81 -12.23 3.14
CA PRO A 192 -9.51 -11.00 3.54
C PRO A 192 -9.05 -9.80 2.70
N ALA A 193 -7.87 -9.87 2.10
CA ALA A 193 -7.30 -8.81 1.28
C ALA A 193 -6.23 -9.35 0.34
N LEU A 194 -6.17 -8.81 -0.87
CA LEU A 194 -5.14 -9.06 -1.88
C LEU A 194 -4.53 -7.74 -2.34
N LYS A 195 -3.21 -7.61 -2.20
CA LYS A 195 -2.49 -6.41 -2.66
C LYS A 195 -2.14 -6.51 -4.14
N CYS A 196 -2.49 -5.48 -4.92
CA CYS A 196 -2.13 -5.30 -6.32
C CYS A 196 -1.39 -3.97 -6.48
N ARG A 197 -0.07 -4.03 -6.63
CA ARG A 197 0.83 -2.86 -6.57
C ARG A 197 1.26 -2.41 -7.96
N GLY A 198 1.36 -1.11 -8.14
CA GLY A 198 1.75 -0.44 -9.37
C GLY A 198 3.18 -0.78 -9.80
N ARG A 199 3.42 -0.71 -11.10
CA ARG A 199 4.72 -1.00 -11.73
C ARG A 199 5.85 -0.18 -11.09
N GLU A 200 5.67 1.13 -11.00
CA GLU A 200 6.74 2.01 -10.50
C GLU A 200 7.03 1.78 -9.01
N TYR A 201 6.00 1.56 -8.19
CA TYR A 201 6.18 1.21 -6.77
C TYR A 201 6.98 -0.10 -6.59
N LEU A 202 6.75 -1.10 -7.44
CA LEU A 202 7.41 -2.40 -7.33
C LEU A 202 8.93 -2.34 -7.52
N ARG A 203 9.49 -1.24 -8.04
CA ARG A 203 10.95 -1.01 -8.05
C ARG A 203 11.54 -0.95 -6.64
N ILE A 204 10.78 -0.45 -5.67
CA ILE A 204 11.18 -0.38 -4.26
C ILE A 204 11.31 -1.79 -3.67
N ILE A 205 10.51 -2.73 -4.16
CA ILE A 205 10.38 -4.09 -3.62
C ILE A 205 11.30 -5.10 -4.31
N TYR A 206 11.40 -5.01 -5.65
CA TYR A 206 12.16 -5.97 -6.46
C TYR A 206 13.50 -5.44 -6.96
N GLY A 207 13.80 -4.16 -6.68
CA GLY A 207 14.99 -3.48 -7.13
C GLY A 207 14.76 -2.64 -8.39
N PRO A 208 15.71 -1.73 -8.71
CA PRO A 208 15.52 -0.73 -9.76
C PRO A 208 15.26 -1.33 -11.15
N GLU A 209 15.98 -2.41 -11.46
CA GLU A 209 16.06 -3.02 -12.79
C GLU A 209 15.09 -4.18 -12.98
N TYR A 210 14.12 -4.37 -12.07
CA TYR A 210 13.24 -5.55 -12.10
C TYR A 210 12.35 -5.64 -13.36
N THR A 211 12.16 -4.51 -14.05
CA THR A 211 11.40 -4.44 -15.30
C THR A 211 12.18 -4.91 -16.53
N ALA A 212 13.50 -5.15 -16.42
CA ALA A 212 14.27 -5.75 -17.49
C ALA A 212 13.72 -7.17 -17.79
N PRO A 213 13.56 -7.57 -19.07
CA PRO A 213 12.92 -8.83 -19.45
C PRO A 213 13.46 -10.06 -18.69
N GLU A 214 14.78 -10.18 -18.60
CA GLU A 214 15.50 -11.26 -17.93
C GLU A 214 15.22 -11.32 -16.41
N ASN A 215 15.04 -10.16 -15.78
CA ASN A 215 14.68 -10.08 -14.36
C ASN A 215 13.20 -10.36 -14.15
N LEU A 216 12.35 -9.81 -15.01
CA LEU A 216 10.91 -9.93 -14.89
C LEU A 216 10.45 -11.38 -15.09
N GLU A 217 11.03 -12.09 -16.06
CA GLU A 217 10.73 -13.50 -16.33
C GLU A 217 11.05 -14.37 -15.10
N ARG A 218 12.25 -14.21 -14.52
CA ARG A 218 12.66 -14.90 -13.29
C ARG A 218 11.71 -14.62 -12.12
N LEU A 219 11.22 -13.38 -12.00
CA LEU A 219 10.34 -12.95 -10.91
C LEU A 219 8.88 -13.42 -11.04
N ARG A 220 8.45 -13.90 -12.20
CA ARG A 220 7.08 -14.44 -12.39
C ARG A 220 6.86 -15.73 -11.62
N ALA A 221 7.89 -16.56 -11.46
CA ALA A 221 7.82 -17.79 -10.67
C ALA A 221 7.76 -17.45 -9.16
N ARG A 222 6.57 -17.52 -8.55
CA ARG A 222 6.37 -17.18 -7.12
C ARG A 222 5.48 -18.17 -6.39
N GLY A 223 5.99 -18.72 -5.28
CA GLY A 223 5.19 -19.47 -4.31
C GLY A 223 4.41 -18.55 -3.37
N LEU A 224 3.08 -18.50 -3.51
CA LEU A 224 2.21 -17.67 -2.66
C LEU A 224 1.50 -18.45 -1.55
N SER A 225 1.60 -19.78 -1.53
CA SER A 225 0.86 -20.67 -0.62
C SER A 225 1.12 -20.36 0.86
N ARG A 226 2.40 -20.34 1.27
CA ARG A 226 2.79 -20.05 2.66
C ARG A 226 2.29 -18.68 3.13
N LYS A 227 2.40 -17.65 2.29
CA LYS A 227 1.95 -16.28 2.61
C LYS A 227 0.42 -16.22 2.78
N ARG A 228 -0.32 -16.89 1.90
CA ARG A 228 -1.79 -17.00 2.00
C ARG A 228 -2.24 -17.73 3.26
N SER A 229 -1.54 -18.80 3.65
CA SER A 229 -1.83 -19.55 4.87
C SER A 229 -1.53 -18.73 6.14
N LEU A 230 -0.41 -18.01 6.18
CA LEU A 230 -0.08 -17.10 7.30
C LEU A 230 -1.12 -16.00 7.44
N ALA A 231 -1.48 -15.33 6.33
CA ALA A 231 -2.46 -14.25 6.34
C ALA A 231 -3.83 -14.68 6.93
N LEU A 232 -4.30 -15.89 6.61
CA LEU A 232 -5.56 -16.39 7.17
C LEU A 232 -5.47 -16.70 8.67
N ARG A 233 -4.34 -17.25 9.13
CA ARG A 233 -4.14 -17.55 10.56
C ARG A 233 -4.01 -16.28 11.38
N GLU A 234 -3.20 -15.33 10.91
CA GLU A 234 -3.03 -14.02 11.56
C GLU A 234 -4.35 -13.25 11.59
N PHE A 235 -5.11 -13.27 10.49
CA PHE A 235 -6.44 -12.66 10.45
C PHE A 235 -7.39 -13.29 11.48
N ALA A 236 -7.48 -14.63 11.52
CA ALA A 236 -8.34 -15.32 12.48
C ALA A 236 -7.96 -15.01 13.94
N LEU A 237 -6.67 -14.99 14.26
CA LEU A 237 -6.19 -14.62 15.59
C LEU A 237 -6.50 -13.16 15.95
N GLY A 238 -6.39 -12.24 14.98
CA GLY A 238 -6.74 -10.84 15.17
C GLY A 238 -8.23 -10.65 15.49
N ILE A 239 -9.11 -11.35 14.78
CA ILE A 239 -10.56 -11.31 15.05
C ILE A 239 -10.88 -11.90 16.41
N GLU A 240 -10.36 -13.10 16.72
CA GLU A 240 -10.56 -13.74 18.03
C GLU A 240 -10.07 -12.85 19.18
N GLY A 241 -8.94 -12.15 19.01
CA GLY A 241 -8.43 -11.21 20.00
C GLY A 241 -9.38 -10.05 20.27
N LEU A 242 -9.98 -9.47 19.22
CA LEU A 242 -10.98 -8.42 19.34
C LEU A 242 -12.26 -8.93 20.01
N GLU A 243 -12.75 -10.09 19.61
CA GLU A 243 -13.97 -10.69 20.18
C GLU A 243 -13.82 -10.97 21.67
N ARG A 244 -12.69 -11.56 22.08
CA ARG A 244 -12.38 -11.79 23.50
C ARG A 244 -12.28 -10.51 24.30
N PHE A 245 -11.67 -9.47 23.73
CA PHE A 245 -11.55 -8.16 24.38
C PHE A 245 -12.93 -7.56 24.63
N VAL A 246 -13.78 -7.50 23.59
CA VAL A 246 -15.13 -6.95 23.67
C VAL A 246 -16.00 -7.72 24.67
N VAL A 247 -16.01 -9.05 24.62
CA VAL A 247 -16.77 -9.88 25.58
C VAL A 247 -16.22 -9.75 27.00
N GLY A 248 -14.89 -9.67 27.16
CA GLY A 248 -14.25 -9.47 28.46
C GLY A 248 -14.63 -8.16 29.14
N MET A 249 -14.83 -7.08 28.36
CA MET A 249 -15.31 -5.80 28.89
C MET A 249 -16.76 -5.87 29.37
N ILE A 250 -17.64 -6.58 28.66
CA ILE A 250 -19.04 -6.78 29.09
C ILE A 250 -19.09 -7.47 30.46
N ASN A 251 -18.18 -8.41 30.72
CA ASN A 251 -18.17 -9.15 31.98
C ASN A 251 -17.58 -8.37 33.17
N LEU A 252 -17.00 -7.18 32.94
CA LEU A 252 -16.35 -6.35 33.96
C LEU A 252 -17.13 -5.06 34.30
N GLY A 253 -18.13 -4.69 33.49
CA GLY A 253 -19.03 -3.54 33.72
C GLY A 253 -20.35 -3.95 34.36
#